data_AF-A0A484NJA8-F1
#
_entry.id   AF-A0A484NJA8-F1
#
_cell.length_a   1.000
_cell.length_b   1.000
_cell.length_c   1.000
_cell.angle_alpha   90.00
_cell.angle_beta   90.00
_cell.angle_gamma   90.00
#
_symmetry.space_group_name_H-M   'P 1'
#
loop_
_entity.id
_entity.type
_entity.pdbx_description
1 polymer ?
#
loop_
_entity_poly.entity_id
_entity_poly.type
_entity_poly.pdbx_seq_one_letter_code
_entity_poly.pdbx_strand_id
1 'polypeptide(L)'
;MCTVHSFPHNIDHCLTWARSEFEGLLEKTPAEANAYLSNPSEYTSAQSKSGDAQARDNLERVLECLDKERCETFEACIAWARHRFEDYFANRVKQLIFTFPEDAATSTGAPFWSAPKRFPQPLKFSSKDQSHLHFTMAAAILRAETFGIPIPDWATQPKKLAEAVDSVVVPEFQPKKGVKIETDEKATSLSAASIDDIAVIHELITKLEQCRKNLPPNFKMKPIQFEKDDDTNFHMDLIAGLANMRARNYSIPEVDKLKAKFIAGRIIPAIATSTAMATGLVCLELYKVLAGGHKVEDYRNTFANLALPLFSMAEPVPPKVIKHLDMSWTVWDRWEIKNNPTLKELIRWLKDKYLNAYSISCGSCLLYNSMFPRHKERMDKKIVDLAREVAKLELPPKRRHLDVVVACEDDEDNDVDIPLVSVYYK
;
A
#
# COMPACT_ATOMS: atom_id res chain seq x y z
N MET A 1 -12.09 3.80 -0.76
CA MET A 1 -12.14 2.36 -1.16
C MET A 1 -13.35 2.05 -2.05
N CYS A 2 -14.54 2.55 -1.71
CA CYS A 2 -15.78 2.26 -2.46
C CYS A 2 -15.71 2.58 -3.97
N THR A 3 -15.13 3.71 -4.38
CA THR A 3 -15.01 4.11 -5.81
C THR A 3 -14.19 3.11 -6.63
N VAL A 4 -13.09 2.58 -6.07
CA VAL A 4 -12.24 1.60 -6.75
C VAL A 4 -12.92 0.24 -6.79
N HIS A 5 -13.58 -0.18 -5.70
CA HIS A 5 -14.16 -1.53 -5.56
C HIS A 5 -15.54 -1.70 -6.19
N SER A 6 -16.39 -0.68 -6.22
CA SER A 6 -17.79 -0.79 -6.61
C SER A 6 -18.24 0.19 -7.70
N PHE A 7 -17.65 1.40 -7.76
CA PHE A 7 -18.14 2.48 -8.62
C PHE A 7 -17.02 3.21 -9.40
N PRO A 8 -16.26 2.50 -10.26
CA PRO A 8 -15.28 3.16 -11.11
C PRO A 8 -15.98 4.10 -12.10
N HIS A 9 -15.32 5.21 -12.45
CA HIS A 9 -15.84 6.17 -13.44
C HIS A 9 -14.78 6.68 -14.43
N ASN A 10 -13.52 6.28 -14.25
CA ASN A 10 -12.41 6.54 -15.16
C ASN A 10 -11.50 5.30 -15.22
N ILE A 11 -10.56 5.28 -16.18
CA ILE A 11 -9.67 4.15 -16.37
C ILE A 11 -8.65 3.98 -15.24
N ASP A 12 -8.22 5.07 -14.59
CA ASP A 12 -7.31 5.05 -13.45
C ASP A 12 -7.88 4.23 -12.28
N HIS A 13 -9.19 4.31 -12.04
CA HIS A 13 -9.88 3.51 -11.02
C HIS A 13 -9.88 2.03 -11.40
N CYS A 14 -10.14 1.71 -12.66
CA CYS A 14 -10.09 0.34 -13.17
C CYS A 14 -8.68 -0.25 -13.10
N LEU A 15 -7.64 0.52 -13.44
CA LEU A 15 -6.24 0.11 -13.38
C LEU A 15 -5.74 -0.03 -11.94
N THR A 16 -6.15 0.86 -11.04
CA THR A 16 -5.85 0.74 -9.61
C THR A 16 -6.45 -0.54 -9.02
N TRP A 17 -7.70 -0.85 -9.37
CA TRP A 17 -8.34 -2.11 -9.00
C TRP A 17 -7.59 -3.32 -9.61
N ALA A 18 -7.32 -3.30 -10.92
CA ALA A 18 -6.65 -4.39 -11.62
C ALA A 18 -5.26 -4.69 -11.05
N ARG A 19 -4.51 -3.64 -10.69
CA ARG A 19 -3.21 -3.75 -10.02
C ARG A 19 -3.34 -4.44 -8.65
N SER A 20 -4.33 -4.05 -7.86
CA SER A 20 -4.62 -4.66 -6.56
C SER A 20 -5.01 -6.14 -6.69
N GLU A 21 -5.84 -6.48 -7.68
CA GLU A 21 -6.23 -7.87 -7.97
C GLU A 21 -5.04 -8.71 -8.43
N PHE A 22 -4.18 -8.17 -9.31
CA PHE A 22 -2.95 -8.84 -9.73
C PHE A 22 -2.09 -9.21 -8.51
N GLU A 23 -1.80 -8.24 -7.64
CA GLU A 23 -1.01 -8.47 -6.43
C GLU A 23 -1.71 -9.44 -5.47
N GLY A 24 -3.03 -9.32 -5.30
CA GLY A 24 -3.81 -10.20 -4.45
C GLY A 24 -3.70 -11.67 -4.90
N LEU A 25 -3.98 -11.92 -6.17
CA LEU A 25 -4.09 -13.27 -6.73
C LEU A 25 -2.74 -13.96 -6.93
N LEU A 26 -1.70 -13.21 -7.33
CA LEU A 26 -0.46 -13.78 -7.83
C LEU A 26 0.74 -13.55 -6.90
N GLU A 27 0.68 -12.58 -5.99
CA GLU A 27 1.78 -12.28 -5.06
C GLU A 27 1.40 -12.58 -3.61
N LYS A 28 0.39 -11.88 -3.09
CA LYS A 28 0.02 -11.89 -1.67
C LYS A 28 -0.56 -13.23 -1.24
N THR A 29 -1.58 -13.75 -1.95
CA THR A 29 -2.18 -15.05 -1.59
C THR A 29 -1.18 -16.20 -1.70
N PRO A 30 -0.36 -16.33 -2.76
CA PRO A 30 0.69 -17.35 -2.81
C PRO A 30 1.77 -17.19 -1.73
N ALA A 31 2.15 -15.96 -1.39
CA ALA A 31 3.12 -15.70 -0.31
C ALA A 31 2.55 -16.11 1.06
N GLU A 32 1.29 -15.78 1.32
CA GLU A 32 0.59 -16.14 2.55
C GLU A 32 0.41 -17.67 2.67
N ALA A 33 0.06 -18.35 1.58
CA ALA A 33 0.01 -19.80 1.52
C ALA A 33 1.38 -20.42 1.85
N ASN A 34 2.47 -19.86 1.30
CA ASN A 34 3.82 -20.31 1.62
C ASN A 34 4.21 -20.05 3.09
N ALA A 35 3.77 -18.94 3.68
CA ALA A 35 3.99 -18.65 5.10
C ALA A 35 3.32 -19.72 5.98
N TYR A 36 2.07 -20.06 5.69
CA TYR A 36 1.37 -21.18 6.33
C TYR A 36 2.10 -22.51 6.13
N LEU A 37 2.47 -22.86 4.89
CA LEU A 37 3.09 -24.15 4.58
C LEU A 37 4.49 -24.31 5.21
N SER A 38 5.21 -23.21 5.45
CA SER A 38 6.56 -23.23 6.04
C SER A 38 6.54 -23.48 7.55
N ASN A 39 5.61 -22.85 8.29
CA ASN A 39 5.44 -23.11 9.72
C ASN A 39 3.95 -23.10 10.12
N PRO A 40 3.23 -24.20 9.86
CA PRO A 40 1.78 -24.24 10.05
C PRO A 40 1.34 -23.95 11.48
N SER A 41 2.06 -24.46 12.48
CA SER A 41 1.70 -24.29 13.90
C SER A 41 1.86 -22.85 14.38
N GLU A 42 2.94 -22.18 13.96
CA GLU A 42 3.17 -20.78 14.32
C GLU A 42 2.17 -19.88 13.61
N TYR A 43 1.93 -20.12 12.32
CA TYR A 43 0.96 -19.39 11.53
C TYR A 43 -0.46 -19.48 12.12
N THR A 44 -0.97 -20.68 12.38
CA THR A 44 -2.34 -20.86 12.93
C THR A 44 -2.48 -20.33 14.34
N SER A 45 -1.42 -20.39 15.15
CA SER A 45 -1.38 -19.77 16.48
C SER A 45 -1.44 -18.25 16.39
N ALA A 46 -0.72 -17.65 15.44
CA ALA A 46 -0.76 -16.21 15.20
C ALA A 46 -2.14 -15.73 14.72
N GLN A 47 -2.75 -16.43 13.75
CA GLN A 47 -4.09 -16.08 13.25
C GLN A 47 -5.15 -16.21 14.34
N SER A 48 -5.12 -17.31 15.13
CA SER A 48 -6.00 -17.51 16.27
C SER A 48 -5.84 -16.42 17.34
N LYS A 49 -4.60 -15.96 17.58
CA LYS A 49 -4.31 -14.90 18.55
C LYS A 49 -4.81 -13.54 18.10
N SER A 50 -4.77 -13.24 16.80
CA SER A 50 -5.34 -12.01 16.25
C SER A 50 -6.87 -12.02 16.38
N GLY A 51 -7.50 -13.13 15.97
CA GLY A 51 -8.93 -13.35 16.16
C GLY A 51 -9.84 -12.31 15.50
N ASP A 52 -9.34 -11.60 14.49
CA ASP A 52 -10.03 -10.50 13.82
C ASP A 52 -10.49 -10.84 12.40
N ALA A 53 -11.27 -9.96 11.79
CA ALA A 53 -11.80 -10.13 10.44
C ALA A 53 -10.69 -10.27 9.38
N GLN A 54 -9.52 -9.67 9.60
CA GLN A 54 -8.39 -9.77 8.68
C GLN A 54 -7.77 -11.17 8.71
N ALA A 55 -7.64 -11.76 9.90
CA ALA A 55 -7.19 -13.14 10.08
C ALA A 55 -8.15 -14.14 9.41
N ARG A 56 -9.46 -13.94 9.58
CA ARG A 56 -10.50 -14.74 8.89
C ARG A 56 -10.36 -14.65 7.38
N ASP A 57 -10.31 -13.44 6.82
CA ASP A 57 -10.18 -13.21 5.37
C ASP A 57 -8.88 -13.82 4.79
N ASN A 58 -7.77 -13.74 5.54
CA ASN A 58 -6.50 -14.35 5.12
C ASN A 58 -6.62 -15.88 5.05
N LEU A 59 -7.18 -16.51 6.08
CA LEU A 59 -7.38 -17.97 6.13
C LEU A 59 -8.33 -18.45 5.03
N GLU A 60 -9.44 -17.75 4.78
CA GLU A 60 -10.37 -18.06 3.70
C GLU A 60 -9.68 -18.03 2.33
N ARG A 61 -8.87 -17.00 2.07
CA ARG A 61 -8.13 -16.88 0.80
C ARG A 61 -7.08 -17.97 0.62
N VAL A 62 -6.35 -18.31 1.67
CA VAL A 62 -5.35 -19.39 1.61
C VAL A 62 -6.04 -20.73 1.37
N LEU A 63 -7.12 -21.01 2.09
CA LEU A 63 -7.89 -22.24 1.92
C LEU A 63 -8.50 -22.34 0.52
N GLU A 64 -9.15 -21.28 0.02
CA GLU A 64 -9.71 -21.26 -1.33
C GLU A 64 -8.61 -21.50 -2.38
N CYS A 65 -7.44 -20.91 -2.21
CA CYS A 65 -6.32 -21.08 -3.14
C CYS A 65 -5.73 -22.50 -3.16
N LEU A 66 -5.59 -23.14 -1.98
CA LEU A 66 -4.96 -24.46 -1.83
C LEU A 66 -5.92 -25.63 -2.02
N ASP A 67 -7.23 -25.40 -1.89
CA ASP A 67 -8.26 -26.43 -1.99
C ASP A 67 -9.12 -26.24 -3.25
N LYS A 68 -10.12 -25.37 -3.17
CA LYS A 68 -11.16 -25.20 -4.21
C LYS A 68 -10.62 -24.71 -5.56
N GLU A 69 -9.61 -23.85 -5.54
CA GLU A 69 -9.01 -23.25 -6.74
C GLU A 69 -7.61 -23.79 -7.06
N ARG A 70 -7.23 -24.91 -6.44
CA ARG A 70 -5.96 -25.55 -6.74
C ARG A 70 -5.95 -26.05 -8.18
N CYS A 71 -4.88 -25.73 -8.90
CA CYS A 71 -4.66 -26.22 -10.26
C CYS A 71 -3.58 -27.31 -10.23
N GLU A 72 -3.76 -28.36 -11.02
CA GLU A 72 -2.76 -29.42 -11.23
C GLU A 72 -2.36 -29.58 -12.70
N THR A 73 -3.20 -29.08 -13.62
CA THR A 73 -2.93 -29.05 -15.06
C THR A 73 -3.16 -27.65 -15.63
N PHE A 74 -2.67 -27.40 -16.84
CA PHE A 74 -2.88 -26.12 -17.51
C PHE A 74 -4.36 -25.88 -17.86
N GLU A 75 -5.11 -26.93 -18.18
CA GLU A 75 -6.56 -26.87 -18.41
C GLU A 75 -7.31 -26.43 -17.15
N ALA A 76 -6.86 -26.85 -15.95
CA ALA A 76 -7.40 -26.36 -14.69
C ALA A 76 -7.11 -24.87 -14.49
N CYS A 77 -5.95 -24.37 -14.94
CA CYS A 77 -5.64 -22.94 -14.95
C CYS A 77 -6.54 -22.15 -15.92
N ILE A 78 -6.86 -22.73 -17.08
CA ILE A 78 -7.82 -22.16 -18.04
C ILE A 78 -9.21 -22.09 -17.41
N ALA A 79 -9.66 -23.17 -16.78
CA ALA A 79 -10.95 -23.19 -16.08
C ALA A 79 -11.01 -22.13 -14.98
N TRP A 80 -9.96 -22.03 -14.16
CA TRP A 80 -9.83 -20.98 -13.14
C TRP A 80 -9.92 -19.57 -13.75
N ALA A 81 -9.19 -19.30 -14.82
CA ALA A 81 -9.23 -18.00 -15.50
C ALA A 81 -10.62 -17.68 -16.09
N ARG A 82 -11.30 -18.67 -16.67
CA ARG A 82 -12.66 -18.52 -17.20
C ARG A 82 -13.68 -18.28 -16.09
N HIS A 83 -13.54 -18.94 -14.94
CA HIS A 83 -14.36 -18.68 -13.75
C HIS A 83 -14.10 -17.30 -13.16
N ARG A 84 -12.85 -16.83 -13.14
CA ARG A 84 -12.50 -15.48 -12.70
C ARG A 84 -13.10 -14.41 -13.60
N PHE A 85 -13.14 -14.63 -14.92
CA PHE A 85 -13.90 -13.77 -15.83
C PHE A 85 -15.37 -13.69 -15.42
N GLU A 86 -16.01 -14.86 -15.22
CA GLU A 86 -17.43 -14.91 -14.88
C GLU A 86 -17.70 -14.24 -13.52
N ASP A 87 -16.86 -14.50 -12.51
CA ASP A 87 -17.02 -13.89 -11.19
C ASP A 87 -16.92 -12.36 -11.27
N TYR A 88 -15.83 -11.83 -11.84
CA TYR A 88 -15.52 -10.40 -11.80
C TYR A 88 -16.44 -9.58 -12.70
N PHE A 89 -16.66 -10.04 -13.93
CA PHE A 89 -17.27 -9.20 -14.97
C PHE A 89 -18.73 -9.55 -15.25
N ALA A 90 -19.22 -10.70 -14.76
CA ALA A 90 -20.61 -11.10 -14.90
C ALA A 90 -21.32 -11.19 -13.55
N ASN A 91 -20.90 -12.08 -12.65
CA ASN A 91 -21.64 -12.44 -11.43
C ASN A 91 -21.67 -11.33 -10.40
N ARG A 92 -20.52 -10.72 -10.09
CA ARG A 92 -20.46 -9.56 -9.19
C ARG A 92 -21.27 -8.38 -9.73
N VAL A 93 -21.29 -8.19 -11.04
CA VAL A 93 -22.08 -7.14 -11.68
C VAL A 93 -23.57 -7.45 -11.64
N LYS A 94 -23.98 -8.70 -11.93
CA LYS A 94 -25.36 -9.19 -11.76
C LYS A 94 -25.83 -9.02 -10.31
N GLN A 95 -24.97 -9.33 -9.34
CA GLN A 95 -25.28 -9.10 -7.92
C GLN A 95 -25.44 -7.62 -7.60
N LEU A 96 -24.57 -6.75 -8.13
CA LEU A 96 -24.61 -5.31 -7.89
C LEU A 96 -25.90 -4.68 -8.43
N ILE A 97 -26.30 -5.02 -9.66
CA ILE A 97 -27.53 -4.51 -10.26
C ILE A 97 -28.80 -5.13 -9.66
N PHE A 98 -28.70 -6.34 -9.08
CA PHE A 98 -29.79 -6.92 -8.28
C PHE A 98 -29.97 -6.18 -6.95
N THR A 99 -28.87 -5.80 -6.29
CA THR A 99 -28.91 -5.03 -5.04
C THR A 99 -29.34 -3.58 -5.29
N PHE A 100 -28.86 -2.96 -6.38
CA PHE A 100 -29.24 -1.60 -6.79
C PHE A 100 -29.71 -1.61 -8.26
N PRO A 101 -31.01 -1.85 -8.50
CA PRO A 101 -31.62 -1.75 -9.82
C PRO A 101 -31.36 -0.39 -10.49
N GLU A 102 -31.55 -0.31 -11.82
CA GLU A 102 -31.26 0.91 -12.59
C GLU A 102 -32.11 2.11 -12.14
N ASP A 103 -33.34 1.85 -11.71
CA ASP A 103 -34.30 2.82 -11.17
C ASP A 103 -34.16 3.03 -9.64
N ALA A 104 -33.13 2.44 -9.01
CA ALA A 104 -32.91 2.60 -7.58
C ALA A 104 -32.77 4.08 -7.19
N ALA A 105 -33.45 4.46 -6.11
CA ALA A 105 -33.38 5.80 -5.54
C ALA A 105 -32.66 5.78 -4.19
N THR A 106 -32.00 6.89 -3.88
CA THR A 106 -31.42 7.16 -2.55
C THR A 106 -32.53 7.50 -1.54
N SER A 107 -32.19 7.57 -0.25
CA SER A 107 -33.12 7.97 0.81
C SER A 107 -33.75 9.35 0.60
N THR A 108 -33.12 10.22 -0.18
CA THR A 108 -33.63 11.55 -0.55
C THR A 108 -34.48 11.55 -1.82
N GLY A 109 -34.71 10.39 -2.45
CA GLY A 109 -35.48 10.24 -3.68
C GLY A 109 -34.70 10.54 -4.97
N ALA A 110 -33.43 10.95 -4.89
CA ALA A 110 -32.59 11.14 -6.06
C ALA A 110 -32.12 9.80 -6.67
N PRO A 111 -31.92 9.68 -8.00
CA PRO A 111 -31.42 8.46 -8.62
C PRO A 111 -30.07 8.03 -8.03
N PHE A 112 -29.99 6.76 -7.59
CA PHE A 112 -28.77 6.16 -7.07
C PHE A 112 -27.66 6.15 -8.12
N TRP A 113 -28.01 5.84 -9.37
CA TRP A 113 -27.14 5.86 -10.53
C TRP A 113 -27.13 7.24 -11.18
N SER A 114 -26.49 8.19 -10.50
CA SER A 114 -26.21 9.53 -11.01
C SER A 114 -24.72 9.82 -10.92
N ALA A 115 -24.23 10.74 -11.77
CA ALA A 115 -22.81 11.07 -11.81
C ALA A 115 -22.27 11.37 -10.40
N PRO A 116 -21.13 10.76 -9.99
CA PRO A 116 -20.17 10.01 -10.82
C PRO A 116 -20.46 8.51 -11.00
N LYS A 117 -21.52 7.95 -10.40
CA LYS A 117 -21.85 6.51 -10.47
C LYS A 117 -22.45 6.17 -11.83
N ARG A 118 -21.90 5.13 -12.46
CA ARG A 118 -22.35 4.60 -13.76
C ARG A 118 -23.03 3.25 -13.54
N PHE A 119 -24.21 3.08 -14.13
CA PHE A 119 -24.90 1.78 -14.09
C PHE A 119 -24.10 0.74 -14.88
N PRO A 120 -23.69 -0.38 -14.28
CA PRO A 120 -22.85 -1.35 -14.95
C PRO A 120 -23.67 -2.40 -15.71
N GLN A 121 -23.06 -2.98 -16.75
CA GLN A 121 -23.63 -4.03 -17.59
C GLN A 121 -22.79 -5.30 -17.44
N PRO A 122 -23.37 -6.45 -17.03
CA PRO A 122 -22.66 -7.72 -16.95
C PRO A 122 -22.09 -8.12 -18.32
N LEU A 123 -20.83 -8.53 -18.38
CA LEU A 123 -20.24 -9.03 -19.62
C LEU A 123 -20.71 -10.46 -19.90
N LYS A 124 -20.90 -10.78 -21.18
CA LYS A 124 -21.04 -12.15 -21.67
C LYS A 124 -19.74 -12.57 -22.31
N PHE A 125 -19.11 -13.62 -21.76
CA PHE A 125 -17.89 -14.16 -22.33
C PHE A 125 -18.11 -14.63 -23.79
N SER A 126 -17.08 -14.47 -24.61
CA SER A 126 -17.05 -14.99 -25.98
C SER A 126 -15.61 -15.19 -26.40
N SER A 127 -15.26 -16.40 -26.86
CA SER A 127 -13.94 -16.71 -27.43
C SER A 127 -13.65 -15.99 -28.74
N LYS A 128 -14.67 -15.39 -29.38
CA LYS A 128 -14.51 -14.55 -30.58
C LYS A 128 -14.01 -13.14 -30.25
N ASP A 129 -14.24 -12.69 -29.03
CA ASP A 129 -13.70 -11.43 -28.54
C ASP A 129 -12.25 -11.63 -28.13
N GLN A 130 -11.33 -10.98 -28.85
CA GLN A 130 -9.90 -11.12 -28.61
C GLN A 130 -9.51 -10.63 -27.21
N SER A 131 -10.14 -9.59 -26.68
CA SER A 131 -9.82 -9.08 -25.33
C SER A 131 -10.22 -10.08 -24.24
N HIS A 132 -11.35 -10.78 -24.43
CA HIS A 132 -11.77 -11.85 -23.52
C HIS A 132 -10.75 -13.00 -23.55
N LEU A 133 -10.35 -13.43 -24.75
CA LEU A 133 -9.41 -14.53 -24.92
C LEU A 133 -8.02 -14.20 -24.37
N HIS A 134 -7.50 -12.99 -24.64
CA HIS A 134 -6.21 -12.54 -24.10
C HIS A 134 -6.21 -12.45 -22.57
N PHE A 135 -7.30 -11.97 -21.96
CA PHE A 135 -7.45 -11.98 -20.50
C PHE A 135 -7.34 -13.41 -19.94
N THR A 136 -8.10 -14.35 -20.51
CA THR A 136 -8.09 -15.74 -20.04
C THR A 136 -6.72 -16.40 -20.25
N MET A 137 -6.06 -16.10 -21.37
CA MET A 137 -4.69 -16.55 -21.65
C MET A 137 -3.70 -16.09 -20.56
N ALA A 138 -3.62 -14.78 -20.33
CA ALA A 138 -2.67 -14.20 -19.38
C ALA A 138 -2.94 -14.70 -17.95
N ALA A 139 -4.20 -14.75 -17.55
CA ALA A 139 -4.62 -15.26 -16.26
C ALA A 139 -4.23 -16.76 -16.07
N ALA A 140 -4.45 -17.60 -17.08
CA ALA A 140 -4.12 -19.03 -17.02
C ALA A 140 -2.61 -19.26 -16.97
N ILE A 141 -1.83 -18.55 -17.78
CA ILE A 141 -0.35 -18.62 -17.79
C ILE A 141 0.20 -18.23 -16.42
N LEU A 142 -0.20 -17.08 -15.89
CA LEU A 142 0.28 -16.61 -14.59
C LEU A 142 -0.16 -17.52 -13.44
N ARG A 143 -1.37 -18.11 -13.52
CA ARG A 143 -1.81 -19.13 -12.56
C ARG A 143 -0.94 -20.38 -12.63
N ALA A 144 -0.60 -20.85 -13.83
CA ALA A 144 0.28 -22.00 -14.02
C ALA A 144 1.68 -21.73 -13.44
N GLU A 145 2.27 -20.56 -13.70
CA GLU A 145 3.54 -20.16 -13.11
C GLU A 145 3.50 -20.18 -11.58
N THR A 146 2.43 -19.61 -11.01
CA THR A 146 2.22 -19.55 -9.56
C THR A 146 2.19 -20.94 -8.91
N PHE A 147 1.63 -21.94 -9.61
CA PHE A 147 1.58 -23.35 -9.14
C PHE A 147 2.78 -24.19 -9.61
N GLY A 148 3.67 -23.64 -10.43
CA GLY A 148 4.77 -24.39 -11.04
C GLY A 148 4.33 -25.44 -12.07
N ILE A 149 3.17 -25.23 -12.70
CA ILE A 149 2.60 -26.11 -13.72
C ILE A 149 3.27 -25.82 -15.08
N PRO A 150 3.68 -26.83 -15.85
CA PRO A 150 4.21 -26.63 -17.20
C PRO A 150 3.19 -25.96 -18.13
N ILE A 151 3.63 -24.92 -18.84
CA ILE A 151 2.81 -24.21 -19.83
C ILE A 151 3.06 -24.86 -21.20
N PRO A 152 2.03 -25.39 -21.87
CA PRO A 152 2.21 -26.03 -23.17
C PRO A 152 2.41 -25.01 -24.30
N ASP A 153 3.15 -25.37 -25.35
CA ASP A 153 3.43 -24.50 -26.51
C ASP A 153 2.18 -23.97 -27.22
N TRP A 154 1.04 -24.66 -27.06
CA TRP A 154 -0.23 -24.23 -27.64
C TRP A 154 -0.96 -23.17 -26.82
N ALA A 155 -0.54 -22.87 -25.58
CA ALA A 155 -1.21 -21.95 -24.68
C ALA A 155 -1.43 -20.55 -25.28
N THR A 156 -0.53 -20.14 -26.17
CA THR A 156 -0.59 -18.84 -26.87
C THR A 156 -1.21 -18.93 -28.27
N GLN A 157 -1.63 -20.13 -28.72
CA GLN A 157 -2.28 -20.34 -30.02
C GLN A 157 -3.78 -20.04 -29.91
N PRO A 158 -4.31 -18.97 -30.53
CA PRO A 158 -5.67 -18.49 -30.26
C PRO A 158 -6.78 -19.53 -30.51
N LYS A 159 -6.64 -20.36 -31.55
CA LYS A 159 -7.64 -21.38 -31.89
C LYS A 159 -7.75 -22.47 -30.83
N LYS A 160 -6.62 -23.06 -30.43
CA LYS A 160 -6.58 -24.13 -29.42
C LYS A 160 -6.98 -23.61 -28.04
N LEU A 161 -6.55 -22.40 -27.70
CA LEU A 161 -6.98 -21.75 -26.47
C LEU A 161 -8.50 -21.51 -26.46
N ALA A 162 -9.07 -21.00 -27.55
CA ALA A 162 -10.51 -20.81 -27.66
C ALA A 162 -11.29 -22.11 -27.47
N GLU A 163 -10.88 -23.20 -28.12
CA GLU A 163 -11.47 -24.53 -27.95
C GLU A 163 -11.41 -25.02 -26.49
N ALA A 164 -10.26 -24.88 -25.83
CA ALA A 164 -10.10 -25.25 -24.43
C ALA A 164 -10.98 -24.40 -23.51
N VAL A 165 -11.05 -23.08 -23.73
CA VAL A 165 -11.85 -22.17 -22.91
C VAL A 165 -13.35 -22.41 -23.09
N ASP A 166 -13.79 -22.67 -24.32
CA ASP A 166 -15.20 -22.95 -24.63
C ASP A 166 -15.68 -24.29 -24.05
N SER A 167 -14.77 -25.22 -23.74
CA SER A 167 -15.07 -26.48 -23.07
C SER A 167 -15.30 -26.36 -21.56
N VAL A 168 -14.97 -25.21 -20.95
CA VAL A 168 -15.12 -24.99 -19.51
C VAL A 168 -16.60 -24.84 -19.14
N VAL A 169 -17.07 -25.69 -18.23
CA VAL A 169 -18.42 -25.62 -17.66
C VAL A 169 -18.50 -24.45 -16.69
N VAL A 170 -19.36 -23.47 -16.95
CA VAL A 170 -19.55 -22.29 -16.09
C VAL A 170 -20.88 -22.38 -15.34
N PRO A 171 -20.88 -22.40 -14.00
CA PRO A 171 -22.10 -22.44 -13.21
C PRO A 171 -22.98 -21.21 -13.46
N GLU A 172 -24.30 -21.41 -13.48
CA GLU A 172 -25.24 -20.31 -13.58
C GLU A 172 -25.29 -19.50 -12.27
N PHE A 173 -25.37 -18.17 -12.41
CA PHE A 173 -25.43 -17.27 -11.28
C PHE A 173 -26.83 -17.19 -10.68
N GLN A 174 -26.91 -17.27 -9.34
CA GLN A 174 -28.14 -17.00 -8.59
C GLN A 174 -27.93 -15.80 -7.65
N PRO A 175 -28.76 -14.75 -7.76
CA PRO A 175 -28.63 -13.56 -6.92
C PRO A 175 -28.95 -13.86 -5.46
N LYS A 176 -28.13 -13.34 -4.55
CA LYS A 176 -28.33 -13.45 -3.10
C LYS A 176 -29.08 -12.22 -2.58
N LYS A 177 -30.09 -12.44 -1.73
CA LYS A 177 -30.78 -11.37 -0.99
C LYS A 177 -29.99 -10.98 0.26
N GLY A 178 -29.98 -9.70 0.61
CA GLY A 178 -29.35 -9.20 1.84
C GLY A 178 -27.83 -9.00 1.78
N VAL A 179 -27.23 -9.04 0.58
CA VAL A 179 -25.81 -8.70 0.40
C VAL A 179 -25.60 -7.21 0.69
N LYS A 180 -24.80 -6.91 1.71
CA LYS A 180 -24.39 -5.53 2.02
C LYS A 180 -23.25 -5.13 1.09
N ILE A 181 -23.50 -4.15 0.24
CA ILE A 181 -22.49 -3.52 -0.60
C ILE A 181 -22.26 -2.13 0.00
N GLU A 182 -21.03 -1.86 0.42
CA GLU A 182 -20.67 -0.55 0.96
C GLU A 182 -20.76 0.51 -0.14
N THR A 183 -21.47 1.60 0.14
CA THR A 183 -21.72 2.70 -0.80
C THR A 183 -21.14 4.03 -0.35
N ASP A 184 -20.68 4.12 0.90
CA ASP A 184 -19.99 5.28 1.43
C ASP A 184 -18.49 5.20 1.11
N GLU A 185 -17.96 6.27 0.49
CA GLU A 185 -16.54 6.38 0.18
C GLU A 185 -15.68 6.56 1.44
N LYS A 186 -16.26 7.07 2.54
CA LYS A 186 -15.62 7.31 3.84
C LYS A 186 -15.70 6.12 4.77
N ALA A 187 -16.45 5.08 4.44
CA ALA A 187 -16.51 3.88 5.24
C ALA A 187 -15.14 3.19 5.28
N THR A 188 -14.52 3.20 6.46
CA THR A 188 -13.33 2.42 6.80
C THR A 188 -13.81 1.10 7.40
N SER A 189 -14.29 0.18 6.58
CA SER A 189 -14.80 -1.10 7.08
C SER A 189 -13.65 -2.05 7.46
N LEU A 190 -13.23 -1.98 8.71
CA LEU A 190 -12.69 -3.12 9.45
C LEU A 190 -13.57 -3.24 10.70
N SER A 191 -14.50 -4.19 10.68
CA SER A 191 -15.30 -4.51 11.86
C SER A 191 -14.38 -5.06 12.96
N ALA A 192 -14.59 -4.64 14.20
CA ALA A 192 -13.92 -5.22 15.36
C ALA A 192 -14.23 -6.72 15.45
N ALA A 193 -13.29 -7.51 15.98
CA ALA A 193 -13.41 -8.95 16.21
C ALA A 193 -14.77 -9.30 16.86
N SER A 194 -15.54 -10.15 16.20
CA SER A 194 -16.78 -10.71 16.76
C SER A 194 -16.53 -12.11 17.32
N ILE A 195 -17.38 -12.56 18.25
CA ILE A 195 -17.32 -13.92 18.81
C ILE A 195 -17.51 -14.98 17.72
N ASP A 196 -18.22 -14.63 16.64
CA ASP A 196 -18.45 -15.48 15.47
C ASP A 196 -17.15 -15.68 14.66
N ASP A 197 -16.30 -14.64 14.56
CA ASP A 197 -15.03 -14.72 13.80
C ASP A 197 -14.07 -15.75 14.40
N ILE A 198 -14.00 -15.87 15.73
CA ILE A 198 -13.10 -16.84 16.40
C ILE A 198 -13.52 -18.27 16.08
N ALA A 199 -14.82 -18.58 16.12
CA ALA A 199 -15.33 -19.90 15.80
C ALA A 199 -15.07 -20.27 14.33
N VAL A 200 -15.30 -19.33 13.42
CA VAL A 200 -15.04 -19.50 11.98
C VAL A 200 -13.54 -19.69 11.72
N ILE A 201 -12.67 -18.92 12.39
CA ILE A 201 -11.21 -19.07 12.28
C ILE A 201 -10.77 -20.49 12.67
N HIS A 202 -11.30 -21.05 13.76
CA HIS A 202 -10.98 -22.42 14.17
C HIS A 202 -11.44 -23.47 13.13
N GLU A 203 -12.62 -23.28 12.53
CA GLU A 203 -13.11 -24.16 11.46
C GLU A 203 -12.21 -24.08 10.21
N LEU A 204 -11.83 -22.87 9.80
CA LEU A 204 -10.93 -22.63 8.67
C LEU A 204 -9.56 -23.26 8.88
N ILE A 205 -8.99 -23.13 10.09
CA ILE A 205 -7.73 -23.79 10.46
C ILE A 205 -7.85 -25.31 10.31
N THR A 206 -8.95 -25.89 10.79
CA THR A 206 -9.19 -27.34 10.70
C THR A 206 -9.25 -27.81 9.24
N LYS A 207 -9.98 -27.09 8.39
CA LYS A 207 -10.07 -27.37 6.94
C LYS A 207 -8.71 -27.21 6.26
N LEU A 208 -7.96 -26.17 6.64
CA LEU A 208 -6.64 -25.90 6.07
C LEU A 208 -5.63 -26.99 6.44
N GLU A 209 -5.68 -27.52 7.67
CA GLU A 209 -4.87 -28.68 8.07
C GLU A 209 -5.22 -29.96 7.31
N GLN A 210 -6.49 -30.19 7.01
CA GLN A 210 -6.92 -31.31 6.17
C GLN A 210 -6.42 -31.14 4.73
N CYS A 211 -6.58 -29.95 4.15
CA CYS A 211 -6.06 -29.60 2.83
C CYS A 211 -4.54 -29.84 2.76
N ARG A 212 -3.80 -29.44 3.79
CA ARG A 212 -2.35 -29.64 3.87
C ARG A 212 -1.93 -31.12 3.75
N LYS A 213 -2.71 -32.04 4.31
CA LYS A 213 -2.42 -33.49 4.23
C LYS A 213 -2.55 -34.05 2.81
N ASN A 214 -3.33 -33.37 1.96
CA ASN A 214 -3.55 -33.74 0.56
C ASN A 214 -2.59 -33.02 -0.41
N LEU A 215 -1.68 -32.18 0.10
CA LEU A 215 -0.66 -31.52 -0.72
C LEU A 215 0.55 -32.44 -0.87
N PRO A 216 1.24 -32.40 -2.04
CA PRO A 216 2.51 -33.08 -2.23
C PRO A 216 3.54 -32.65 -1.16
N PRO A 217 4.45 -33.54 -0.76
CA PRO A 217 5.54 -33.16 0.13
C PRO A 217 6.37 -32.03 -0.51
N ASN A 218 6.72 -31.02 0.28
CA ASN A 218 7.43 -29.81 -0.16
C ASN A 218 6.69 -28.95 -1.21
N PHE A 219 5.35 -29.10 -1.32
CA PHE A 219 4.57 -28.18 -2.15
C PHE A 219 4.82 -26.73 -1.72
N LYS A 220 5.15 -25.89 -2.69
CA LYS A 220 5.40 -24.47 -2.51
C LYS A 220 4.92 -23.73 -3.74
N MET A 221 4.19 -22.64 -3.50
CA MET A 221 3.76 -21.75 -4.57
C MET A 221 4.89 -20.81 -4.99
N LYS A 222 4.79 -20.22 -6.17
CA LYS A 222 5.74 -19.23 -6.69
C LYS A 222 5.04 -17.86 -6.77
N PRO A 223 5.11 -17.03 -5.72
CA PRO A 223 4.60 -15.66 -5.78
C PRO A 223 5.26 -14.89 -6.92
N ILE A 224 4.44 -14.21 -7.72
CA ILE A 224 4.88 -13.41 -8.86
C ILE A 224 5.04 -11.96 -8.42
N GLN A 225 6.28 -11.47 -8.46
CA GLN A 225 6.56 -10.05 -8.26
C GLN A 225 6.30 -9.30 -9.56
N PHE A 226 5.62 -8.17 -9.45
CA PHE A 226 5.32 -7.36 -10.62
C PHE A 226 6.56 -6.73 -11.23
N GLU A 227 6.80 -7.11 -12.48
CA GLU A 227 7.71 -6.44 -13.39
C GLU A 227 6.91 -5.84 -14.56
N LYS A 228 7.01 -4.53 -14.74
CA LYS A 228 6.29 -3.77 -15.78
C LYS A 228 7.09 -3.65 -17.07
N ASP A 229 8.41 -3.77 -17.00
CA ASP A 229 9.33 -3.48 -18.11
C ASP A 229 9.69 -4.71 -18.95
N ASP A 230 9.20 -5.89 -18.55
CA ASP A 230 9.28 -7.12 -19.35
C ASP A 230 7.91 -7.41 -20.01
N ASP A 231 7.84 -7.25 -21.32
CA ASP A 231 6.61 -7.44 -22.10
C ASP A 231 6.31 -8.92 -22.40
N THR A 232 7.16 -9.86 -21.95
CA THR A 232 7.03 -11.31 -22.18
C THR A 232 6.44 -12.08 -20.99
N ASN A 233 6.35 -11.44 -19.82
CA ASN A 233 5.90 -12.06 -18.58
C ASN A 233 4.38 -12.02 -18.35
N PHE A 234 3.59 -11.49 -19.30
CA PHE A 234 2.12 -11.39 -19.21
C PHE A 234 1.55 -10.53 -18.07
N HIS A 235 2.37 -9.87 -17.25
CA HIS A 235 1.89 -9.07 -16.11
C HIS A 235 0.98 -7.93 -16.57
N MET A 236 1.48 -7.14 -17.51
CA MET A 236 0.73 -6.01 -18.06
C MET A 236 -0.46 -6.48 -18.92
N ASP A 237 -0.37 -7.64 -19.54
CA ASP A 237 -1.49 -8.22 -20.31
C ASP A 237 -2.66 -8.58 -19.38
N LEU A 238 -2.38 -9.18 -18.21
CA LEU A 238 -3.42 -9.43 -17.20
C LEU A 238 -3.97 -8.13 -16.59
N ILE A 239 -3.10 -7.18 -16.22
CA ILE A 239 -3.56 -5.90 -15.63
C ILE A 239 -4.42 -5.11 -16.62
N ALA A 240 -3.99 -4.99 -17.87
CA ALA A 240 -4.77 -4.33 -18.91
C ALA A 240 -6.09 -5.07 -19.19
N GLY A 241 -6.06 -6.41 -19.26
CA GLY A 241 -7.25 -7.23 -19.43
C GLY A 241 -8.26 -7.03 -18.31
N LEU A 242 -7.83 -7.11 -17.05
CA LEU A 242 -8.66 -6.84 -15.87
C LEU A 242 -9.29 -5.44 -15.95
N ALA A 243 -8.47 -4.42 -16.21
CA ALA A 243 -8.92 -3.04 -16.23
C ALA A 243 -9.92 -2.76 -17.37
N ASN A 244 -9.64 -3.24 -18.59
CA ASN A 244 -10.48 -3.01 -19.76
C ASN A 244 -11.81 -3.76 -19.67
N MET A 245 -11.84 -4.99 -19.15
CA MET A 245 -13.11 -5.71 -18.91
C MET A 245 -13.98 -4.99 -17.90
N ARG A 246 -13.37 -4.49 -16.81
CA ARG A 246 -14.07 -3.65 -15.84
C ARG A 246 -14.49 -2.32 -16.42
N ALA A 247 -13.68 -1.68 -17.26
CA ALA A 247 -14.05 -0.44 -17.95
C ALA A 247 -15.28 -0.66 -18.82
N ARG A 248 -15.32 -1.77 -19.57
CA ARG A 248 -16.46 -2.19 -20.39
C ARG A 248 -17.73 -2.42 -19.58
N ASN A 249 -17.66 -3.00 -18.37
CA ASN A 249 -18.82 -3.10 -17.48
C ASN A 249 -19.47 -1.74 -17.22
N TYR A 250 -18.69 -0.68 -17.01
CA TYR A 250 -19.19 0.65 -16.63
C TYR A 250 -19.24 1.64 -17.81
N SER A 251 -19.10 1.15 -19.04
CA SER A 251 -19.04 1.97 -20.26
C SER A 251 -17.95 3.05 -20.23
N ILE A 252 -16.83 2.76 -19.57
CA ILE A 252 -15.64 3.61 -19.49
C ILE A 252 -14.76 3.31 -20.71
N PRO A 253 -14.14 4.32 -21.36
CA PRO A 253 -13.22 4.08 -22.47
C PRO A 253 -12.05 3.16 -22.06
N GLU A 254 -11.86 2.09 -22.84
CA GLU A 254 -10.73 1.17 -22.71
C GLU A 254 -9.42 1.86 -23.13
N VAL A 255 -8.30 1.35 -22.66
CA VAL A 255 -6.96 1.84 -23.03
C VAL A 255 -6.09 0.72 -23.57
N ASP A 256 -5.12 1.08 -24.41
CA ASP A 256 -4.10 0.14 -24.86
C ASP A 256 -3.13 -0.25 -23.74
N LYS A 257 -2.30 -1.27 -24.01
CA LYS A 257 -1.30 -1.77 -23.06
C LYS A 257 -0.28 -0.71 -22.66
N LEU A 258 0.11 0.19 -23.56
CA LEU A 258 1.11 1.22 -23.28
C LEU A 258 0.59 2.25 -22.28
N LYS A 259 -0.65 2.72 -22.48
CA LYS A 259 -1.32 3.65 -21.58
C LYS A 259 -1.64 2.98 -20.25
N ALA A 260 -2.05 1.70 -20.25
CA ALA A 260 -2.20 0.91 -19.04
C ALA A 260 -0.88 0.80 -18.26
N LYS A 261 0.24 0.50 -18.95
CA LYS A 261 1.60 0.40 -18.39
C LYS A 261 2.06 1.73 -17.80
N PHE A 262 1.78 2.84 -18.48
CA PHE A 262 2.06 4.19 -17.98
C PHE A 262 1.39 4.47 -16.62
N ILE A 263 0.09 4.21 -16.53
CA ILE A 263 -0.72 4.50 -15.33
C ILE A 263 -0.45 3.48 -14.22
N ALA A 264 -0.62 2.17 -14.50
CA ALA A 264 -0.47 1.11 -13.49
C ALA A 264 0.97 0.94 -13.01
N GLY A 265 1.94 1.18 -13.89
CA GLY A 265 3.36 1.17 -13.56
C GLY A 265 3.87 2.44 -12.88
N ARG A 266 3.00 3.46 -12.69
CA ARG A 266 3.33 4.78 -12.14
C ARG A 266 4.58 5.38 -12.82
N ILE A 267 4.62 5.28 -14.15
CA ILE A 267 5.78 5.74 -14.92
C ILE A 267 5.85 7.26 -14.82
N ILE A 268 6.98 7.77 -14.34
CA ILE A 268 7.29 9.20 -14.35
C ILE A 268 7.89 9.50 -15.74
N PRO A 269 7.23 10.30 -16.60
CA PRO A 269 7.82 10.70 -17.86
C PRO A 269 9.15 11.41 -17.63
N ALA A 270 10.19 10.96 -18.32
CA ALA A 270 11.51 11.58 -18.27
C ALA A 270 12.09 11.66 -19.68
N ILE A 271 12.80 12.75 -19.94
CA ILE A 271 13.53 12.98 -21.17
C ILE A 271 14.84 13.69 -20.85
N ALA A 272 15.91 13.35 -21.57
CA ALA A 272 17.26 13.84 -21.30
C ALA A 272 17.39 15.36 -21.33
N THR A 273 16.56 16.07 -22.11
CA THR A 273 16.58 17.54 -22.20
C THR A 273 16.23 18.20 -20.86
N SER A 274 15.16 17.77 -20.20
CA SER A 274 14.77 18.28 -18.88
C SER A 274 15.82 17.96 -17.81
N THR A 275 16.40 16.74 -17.86
CA THR A 275 17.48 16.35 -16.96
C THR A 275 18.72 17.22 -17.15
N ALA A 276 19.20 17.39 -18.38
CA ALA A 276 20.37 18.19 -18.68
C ALA A 276 20.21 19.65 -18.25
N MET A 277 19.03 20.24 -18.50
CA MET A 277 18.69 21.58 -18.03
C MET A 277 18.71 21.68 -16.50
N ALA A 278 18.02 20.78 -15.80
CA ALA A 278 17.98 20.77 -14.34
C ALA A 278 19.38 20.61 -13.73
N THR A 279 20.20 19.70 -14.26
CA THR A 279 21.59 19.51 -13.84
C THR A 279 22.42 20.77 -14.05
N GLY A 280 22.32 21.41 -15.22
CA GLY A 280 23.02 22.66 -15.50
C GLY A 280 22.69 23.76 -14.51
N LEU A 281 21.41 23.95 -14.18
CA LEU A 281 20.95 24.94 -13.19
C LEU A 281 21.47 24.62 -11.78
N VAL A 282 21.45 23.34 -11.38
CA VAL A 282 22.04 22.91 -10.10
C VAL A 282 23.54 23.22 -10.04
N CYS A 283 24.28 23.00 -11.13
CA CYS A 283 25.72 23.33 -11.19
C CYS A 283 25.98 24.83 -11.07
N LEU A 284 25.07 25.69 -11.54
CA LEU A 284 25.20 27.14 -11.34
C LEU A 284 25.05 27.55 -9.86
N GLU A 285 24.10 26.96 -9.14
CA GLU A 285 23.94 27.19 -7.70
C GLU A 285 25.11 26.59 -6.89
N LEU A 286 25.69 25.48 -7.36
CA LEU A 286 26.85 24.86 -6.72
C LEU A 286 28.06 25.80 -6.64
N TYR A 287 28.29 26.65 -7.65
CA TYR A 287 29.37 27.66 -7.58
C TYR A 287 29.22 28.61 -6.39
N LYS A 288 27.98 29.03 -6.08
CA LYS A 288 27.68 29.92 -4.96
C LYS A 288 27.94 29.21 -3.62
N VAL A 289 27.51 27.95 -3.50
CA VAL A 289 27.76 27.15 -2.30
C VAL A 289 29.25 26.96 -2.05
N LEU A 290 30.03 26.65 -3.10
CA LEU A 290 31.48 26.43 -2.98
C LEU A 290 32.26 27.71 -2.69
N ALA A 291 31.85 28.85 -3.26
CA ALA A 291 32.47 30.13 -2.99
C ALA A 291 32.23 30.61 -1.53
N GLY A 292 31.07 30.26 -0.96
CA GLY A 292 30.67 30.72 0.37
C GLY A 292 30.39 32.23 0.42
N GLY A 293 29.92 32.72 1.57
CA GLY A 293 29.70 34.15 1.80
C GLY A 293 28.55 34.81 1.01
N HIS A 294 27.80 34.04 0.21
CA HIS A 294 26.61 34.49 -0.50
C HIS A 294 25.42 34.68 0.43
N LYS A 295 24.63 35.72 0.17
CA LYS A 295 23.37 35.97 0.90
C LYS A 295 22.24 35.14 0.28
N VAL A 296 21.12 35.03 0.98
CA VAL A 296 19.95 34.25 0.51
C VAL A 296 19.46 34.78 -0.85
N GLU A 297 19.50 36.09 -1.04
CA GLU A 297 19.09 36.80 -2.25
C GLU A 297 20.00 36.54 -3.46
N ASP A 298 21.15 35.89 -3.27
CA ASP A 298 22.01 35.46 -4.38
C ASP A 298 21.58 34.11 -4.97
N TYR A 299 20.89 33.27 -4.18
CA TYR A 299 20.46 31.94 -4.59
C TYR A 299 19.17 31.96 -5.39
N ARG A 300 18.96 30.98 -6.27
CA ARG A 300 17.74 30.88 -7.09
C ARG A 300 17.17 29.47 -7.08
N ASN A 301 15.93 29.34 -6.62
CA ASN A 301 15.08 28.20 -6.96
C ASN A 301 14.55 28.41 -8.38
N THR A 302 14.88 27.50 -9.30
CA THR A 302 14.44 27.59 -10.69
C THR A 302 13.34 26.58 -10.99
N PHE A 303 12.21 27.06 -11.50
CA PHE A 303 11.08 26.29 -11.99
C PHE A 303 11.03 26.42 -13.51
N ALA A 304 10.98 25.30 -14.22
CA ALA A 304 11.03 25.31 -15.67
C ALA A 304 10.02 24.35 -16.30
N ASN A 305 9.44 24.76 -17.42
CA ASN A 305 8.60 23.94 -18.28
C ASN A 305 9.02 24.14 -19.73
N LEU A 306 9.80 23.18 -20.25
CA LEU A 306 10.34 23.19 -21.61
C LEU A 306 9.26 23.03 -22.70
N ALA A 307 8.04 22.59 -22.36
CA ALA A 307 6.94 22.55 -23.32
C ALA A 307 6.38 23.95 -23.64
N LEU A 308 6.50 24.90 -22.71
CA LEU A 308 6.08 26.31 -22.86
C LEU A 308 7.26 27.28 -23.03
N PRO A 309 8.47 26.78 -23.25
CA PRO A 309 9.73 27.44 -22.87
C PRO A 309 9.71 28.37 -21.64
N LEU A 310 9.00 28.00 -20.57
CA LEU A 310 8.85 28.85 -19.38
C LEU A 310 9.97 28.60 -18.37
N PHE A 311 10.60 29.68 -17.89
CA PHE A 311 11.55 29.68 -16.79
C PHE A 311 11.11 30.73 -15.77
N SER A 312 11.01 30.32 -14.50
CA SER A 312 10.71 31.19 -13.37
C SER A 312 11.75 30.95 -12.30
N MET A 313 12.31 32.02 -11.76
CA MET A 313 13.31 31.95 -10.71
C MET A 313 12.80 32.72 -9.50
N ALA A 314 12.93 32.12 -8.32
CA ALA A 314 12.54 32.72 -7.06
C ALA A 314 13.70 32.63 -6.05
N GLU A 315 13.77 33.62 -5.16
CA GLU A 315 14.65 33.54 -4.01
C GLU A 315 14.19 32.42 -3.07
N PRO A 316 15.13 31.65 -2.46
CA PRO A 316 14.78 30.71 -1.41
C PRO A 316 14.13 31.41 -0.22
N VAL A 317 13.15 30.74 0.38
CA VAL A 317 12.50 31.26 1.58
C VAL A 317 13.49 31.16 2.75
N PRO A 318 13.79 32.27 3.46
CA PRO A 318 14.64 32.21 4.64
C PRO A 318 13.98 31.36 5.73
N PRO A 319 14.76 30.69 6.60
CA PRO A 319 14.20 29.87 7.65
C PRO A 319 13.42 30.74 8.66
N LYS A 320 12.33 30.20 9.20
CA LYS A 320 11.60 30.85 10.30
C LYS A 320 12.54 30.97 11.51
N VAL A 321 12.71 32.19 12.00
CA VAL A 321 13.46 32.49 13.24
C VAL A 321 12.49 32.45 14.41
N ILE A 322 12.77 31.58 15.37
CA ILE A 322 12.07 31.50 16.66
C ILE A 322 12.90 32.33 17.65
N LYS A 323 12.23 33.16 18.44
CA LYS A 323 12.85 34.00 19.47
C LYS A 323 12.30 33.62 20.83
N HIS A 324 13.19 33.47 21.80
CA HIS A 324 12.86 33.22 23.20
C HIS A 324 13.84 33.98 24.08
N LEU A 325 13.35 35.01 24.77
CA LEU A 325 14.18 35.95 25.51
C LEU A 325 15.31 36.51 24.61
N ASP A 326 16.57 36.42 25.05
CA ASP A 326 17.76 36.85 24.29
C ASP A 326 18.26 35.79 23.30
N MET A 327 17.61 34.62 23.21
CA MET A 327 17.98 33.55 22.30
C MET A 327 17.16 33.62 21.02
N SER A 328 17.78 33.19 19.92
CA SER A 328 17.08 32.95 18.66
C SER A 328 17.66 31.76 17.95
N TRP A 329 16.81 31.02 17.25
CA TRP A 329 17.19 29.83 16.50
C TRP A 329 16.26 29.61 15.31
N THR A 330 16.65 28.65 14.48
CA THR A 330 16.00 28.22 13.24
C THR A 330 15.92 26.70 13.20
N VAL A 331 15.32 26.17 12.14
CA VAL A 331 15.29 24.71 11.88
C VAL A 331 16.68 24.08 11.70
N TRP A 332 17.72 24.89 11.45
CA TRP A 332 19.09 24.41 11.23
C TRP A 332 19.90 24.28 12.52
N ASP A 333 19.45 24.93 13.59
CA ASP A 333 20.14 24.92 14.86
C ASP A 333 20.00 23.58 15.56
N ARG A 334 21.04 23.22 16.31
CA ARG A 334 21.06 22.04 17.18
C ARG A 334 21.69 22.40 18.51
N TRP A 335 21.12 21.86 19.57
CA TRP A 335 21.68 22.01 20.92
C TRP A 335 22.47 20.77 21.29
N GLU A 336 23.78 20.91 21.31
CA GLU A 336 24.69 19.82 21.65
C GLU A 336 24.97 19.78 23.15
N ILE A 337 24.70 18.63 23.77
CA ILE A 337 24.97 18.39 25.19
C ILE A 337 25.96 17.24 25.33
N LYS A 338 27.06 17.49 26.03
CA LYS A 338 28.16 16.53 26.21
C LYS A 338 28.03 15.74 27.52
N ASN A 339 28.84 14.69 27.66
CA ASN A 339 29.03 13.90 28.87
C ASN A 339 27.84 13.02 29.30
N ASN A 340 26.89 12.74 28.40
CA ASN A 340 25.73 11.88 28.67
C ASN A 340 24.98 12.26 29.97
N PRO A 341 24.28 13.41 29.99
CA PRO A 341 23.57 13.87 31.17
C PRO A 341 22.46 12.90 31.58
N THR A 342 22.08 12.99 32.84
CA THR A 342 20.83 12.44 33.36
C THR A 342 19.62 13.19 32.81
N LEU A 343 18.45 12.55 32.85
CA LEU A 343 17.19 13.20 32.50
C LEU A 343 16.94 14.48 33.31
N LYS A 344 17.25 14.43 34.61
CA LYS A 344 17.15 15.57 35.52
C LYS A 344 18.10 16.72 35.14
N GLU A 345 19.33 16.40 34.75
CA GLU A 345 20.29 17.41 34.28
C GLU A 345 19.85 18.05 32.97
N LEU A 346 19.30 17.28 32.03
CA LEU A 346 18.74 17.82 30.78
C LEU A 346 17.57 18.78 31.06
N ILE A 347 16.61 18.36 31.91
CA ILE A 347 15.45 19.19 32.27
C ILE A 347 15.92 20.47 32.98
N ARG A 348 16.89 20.37 33.90
CA ARG A 348 17.46 21.54 34.56
C ARG A 348 18.15 22.47 33.56
N TRP A 349 18.94 21.91 32.64
CA TRP A 349 19.64 22.69 31.62
C TRP A 349 18.68 23.47 30.71
N LEU A 350 17.50 22.92 30.40
CA LEU A 350 16.42 23.63 29.70
C LEU A 350 15.76 24.69 30.60
N LYS A 351 15.50 24.34 31.86
CA LYS A 351 14.90 25.27 32.82
C LYS A 351 15.78 26.49 33.09
N ASP A 352 17.10 26.33 33.10
CA ASP A 352 18.07 27.44 33.22
C ASP A 352 17.99 28.41 32.01
N LYS A 353 17.30 28.02 30.94
CA LYS A 353 16.97 28.84 29.76
C LYS A 353 15.52 29.30 29.73
N TYR A 354 14.81 29.18 30.86
CA TYR A 354 13.38 29.51 30.97
C TYR A 354 12.54 28.66 30.00
N LEU A 355 12.88 27.38 29.86
CA LEU A 355 12.16 26.40 29.06
C LEU A 355 11.75 25.22 29.93
N ASN A 356 10.45 25.08 30.13
CA ASN A 356 9.84 24.06 30.96
C ASN A 356 9.54 22.82 30.11
N ALA A 357 10.49 21.87 30.10
CA ALA A 357 10.32 20.62 29.35
C ALA A 357 9.23 19.74 29.96
N TYR A 358 8.12 19.55 29.24
CA TYR A 358 7.02 18.68 29.66
C TYR A 358 7.01 17.32 28.95
N SER A 359 7.75 17.17 27.84
CA SER A 359 7.84 15.93 27.06
C SER A 359 9.21 15.76 26.42
N ILE A 360 9.84 14.59 26.56
CA ILE A 360 11.13 14.26 25.92
C ILE A 360 11.00 12.87 25.28
N SER A 361 11.26 12.80 23.97
CA SER A 361 11.19 11.57 23.19
C SER A 361 12.49 11.27 22.44
N CYS A 362 12.71 9.98 22.18
CA CYS A 362 13.75 9.50 21.30
C CYS A 362 13.10 8.57 20.27
N GLY A 363 13.09 9.00 19.00
CA GLY A 363 12.26 8.37 17.98
C GLY A 363 10.78 8.41 18.36
N SER A 364 10.09 7.27 18.25
CA SER A 364 8.68 7.13 18.64
C SER A 364 8.46 6.89 20.14
N CYS A 365 9.52 6.81 20.94
CA CYS A 365 9.44 6.41 22.35
C CYS A 365 9.54 7.62 23.29
N LEU A 366 8.60 7.68 24.23
CA LEU A 366 8.52 8.73 25.24
C LEU A 366 9.43 8.39 26.43
N LEU A 367 10.57 9.09 26.53
CA LEU A 367 11.52 8.91 27.62
C LEU A 367 11.00 9.57 28.91
N TYR A 368 10.40 10.74 28.77
CA TYR A 368 9.82 11.51 29.86
C TYR A 368 8.57 12.27 29.41
N ASN A 369 7.61 12.40 30.30
CA ASN A 369 6.49 13.33 30.15
C ASN A 369 5.91 13.66 31.54
N SER A 370 5.66 14.94 31.80
CA SER A 370 5.27 15.48 33.10
C SER A 370 3.95 14.92 33.63
N MET A 371 3.03 14.53 32.74
CA MET A 371 1.72 13.97 33.08
C MET A 371 1.78 12.52 33.59
N PHE A 372 2.89 11.81 33.39
CA PHE A 372 3.03 10.41 33.83
C PHE A 372 3.89 10.31 35.10
N PRO A 373 3.30 10.05 36.29
CA PRO A 373 4.04 10.04 37.55
C PRO A 373 5.20 9.03 37.58
N ARG A 374 5.03 7.87 36.92
CA ARG A 374 6.06 6.82 36.80
C ARG A 374 7.32 7.31 36.08
N HIS A 375 7.22 8.32 35.21
CA HIS A 375 8.39 8.87 34.53
C HIS A 375 9.31 9.65 35.48
N LYS A 376 8.83 10.04 36.68
CA LYS A 376 9.69 10.65 37.71
C LYS A 376 10.75 9.69 38.25
N GLU A 377 10.51 8.38 38.19
CA GLU A 377 11.50 7.35 38.58
C GLU A 377 12.70 7.28 37.62
N ARG A 378 12.61 7.90 36.44
CA ARG A 378 13.66 7.92 35.41
C ARG A 378 14.62 9.10 35.54
N MET A 379 14.37 10.03 36.46
CA MET A 379 15.07 11.32 36.54
C MET A 379 16.59 11.18 36.69
N ASP A 380 17.05 10.22 37.48
CA ASP A 380 18.48 10.03 37.75
C ASP A 380 19.16 9.11 36.72
N LYS A 381 18.42 8.57 35.74
CA LYS A 381 18.99 7.76 34.65
C LYS A 381 19.58 8.65 33.57
N LYS A 382 20.69 8.19 32.97
CA LYS A 382 21.28 8.86 31.79
C LYS A 382 20.38 8.72 30.58
N ILE A 383 20.33 9.76 29.74
CA ILE A 383 19.47 9.79 28.56
C ILE A 383 19.74 8.59 27.63
N VAL A 384 21.00 8.22 27.46
CA VAL A 384 21.40 7.08 26.62
C VAL A 384 20.90 5.75 27.18
N ASP A 385 20.93 5.59 28.49
CA ASP A 385 20.46 4.35 29.12
C ASP A 385 18.94 4.26 29.03
N LEU A 386 18.23 5.39 29.16
CA LEU A 386 16.79 5.46 28.87
C LEU A 386 16.46 5.11 27.42
N ALA A 387 17.25 5.57 26.46
CA ALA A 387 17.07 5.20 25.06
C ALA A 387 17.25 3.67 24.84
N ARG A 388 18.22 3.05 25.52
CA ARG A 388 18.41 1.58 25.44
C ARG A 388 17.32 0.80 26.14
N GLU A 389 16.92 1.20 27.35
CA GLU A 389 16.00 0.43 28.19
C GLU A 389 14.54 0.63 27.79
N VAL A 390 14.14 1.88 27.54
CA VAL A 390 12.74 2.26 27.29
C VAL A 390 12.45 2.24 25.80
N ALA A 391 13.30 2.90 25.00
CA ALA A 391 13.12 2.93 23.56
C ALA A 391 13.65 1.68 22.85
N LYS A 392 14.29 0.75 23.60
CA LYS A 392 14.93 -0.46 23.07
C LYS A 392 15.86 -0.15 21.89
N LEU A 393 16.47 1.03 21.92
CA LEU A 393 17.29 1.53 20.83
C LEU A 393 18.65 0.85 20.87
N GLU A 394 18.93 0.05 19.85
CA GLU A 394 20.28 -0.45 19.63
C GLU A 394 21.19 0.69 19.16
N LEU A 395 22.24 0.96 19.95
CA LEU A 395 23.19 2.02 19.65
C LEU A 395 24.49 1.40 19.09
N PRO A 396 24.77 1.56 17.78
CA PRO A 396 25.96 0.98 17.17
C PRO A 396 27.26 1.43 17.86
N PRO A 397 28.32 0.59 17.89
CA PRO A 397 29.58 0.92 18.55
C PRO A 397 30.22 2.24 18.08
N LYS A 398 30.01 2.62 16.80
CA LYS A 398 30.55 3.86 16.23
C LYS A 398 29.70 5.12 16.50
N ARG A 399 28.45 4.96 16.98
CA ARG A 399 27.57 6.10 17.28
C ARG A 399 28.06 6.82 18.54
N ARG A 400 28.18 8.16 18.44
CA ARG A 400 28.72 9.04 19.50
C ARG A 400 27.69 9.96 20.15
N HIS A 401 26.58 10.21 19.46
CA HIS A 401 25.46 10.99 19.97
C HIS A 401 24.11 10.32 19.67
N LEU A 402 23.09 10.72 20.39
CA LEU A 402 21.69 10.45 20.07
C LEU A 402 20.93 11.77 20.06
N ASP A 403 19.86 11.83 19.28
CA ASP A 403 19.00 13.00 19.23
C ASP A 403 17.74 12.74 20.07
N VAL A 404 17.32 13.75 20.83
CA VAL A 404 16.04 13.77 21.53
C VAL A 404 15.22 14.97 21.05
N VAL A 405 13.92 14.74 20.88
CA VAL A 405 12.94 15.79 20.61
C VAL A 405 12.33 16.17 21.95
N VAL A 406 12.26 17.46 22.21
CA VAL A 406 11.77 17.98 23.49
C VAL A 406 10.66 18.97 23.20
N ALA A 407 9.52 18.79 23.86
CA ALA A 407 8.46 19.78 23.90
C ALA A 407 8.59 20.58 25.20
N CYS A 408 8.57 21.90 25.05
CA CYS A 408 8.79 22.87 26.12
C CYS A 408 7.70 23.92 26.08
N GLU A 409 7.36 24.44 27.26
CA GLU A 409 6.61 25.68 27.45
C GLU A 409 7.55 26.76 27.99
N ASP A 410 7.24 28.03 27.76
CA ASP A 410 7.86 29.15 28.48
C ASP A 410 7.26 29.30 29.90
N ASP A 411 7.61 30.37 30.60
CA ASP A 411 7.08 30.65 31.95
C ASP A 411 5.65 31.24 31.92
N GLU A 412 5.11 31.55 30.74
CA GLU A 412 3.73 31.99 30.52
C GLU A 412 2.84 30.83 30.01
N ASP A 413 3.32 29.59 30.11
CA ASP A 413 2.67 28.36 29.64
C ASP A 413 2.39 28.34 28.12
N ASN A 414 3.15 29.08 27.31
CA ASN A 414 3.07 29.00 25.85
C ASN A 414 4.03 27.93 25.31
N ASP A 415 3.56 27.09 24.39
CA ASP A 415 4.41 26.12 23.68
C ASP A 415 5.53 26.83 22.89
N VAL A 416 6.76 26.35 23.08
CA VAL A 416 7.96 26.85 22.38
C VAL A 416 8.63 25.71 21.61
N ASP A 417 8.69 25.86 20.30
CA ASP A 417 9.47 24.99 19.42
C ASP A 417 10.97 25.24 19.64
N ILE A 418 11.71 24.26 20.17
CA ILE A 418 13.15 24.37 20.43
C ILE A 418 13.98 23.58 19.40
N PRO A 419 15.29 23.88 19.26
CA PRO A 419 16.19 23.10 18.42
C PRO A 419 16.28 21.64 18.85
N LEU A 420 16.61 20.77 17.90
CA LEU A 420 16.88 19.37 18.18
C LEU A 420 18.04 19.26 19.17
N VAL A 421 17.87 18.44 20.21
CA VAL A 421 18.90 18.26 21.25
C VAL A 421 19.72 17.02 20.94
N SER A 422 21.00 17.20 20.63
CA SER A 422 21.96 16.12 20.36
C SER A 422 22.79 15.82 21.62
N VAL A 423 22.54 14.67 22.24
CA VAL A 423 23.25 14.19 23.43
C VAL A 423 24.44 13.35 23.03
N TYR A 424 25.65 13.88 23.23
CA TYR A 424 26.93 13.20 23.03
C TYR A 424 27.33 12.41 24.29
N TYR A 425 27.67 11.15 24.08
CA TYR A 425 27.91 10.18 25.16
C TYR A 425 29.20 9.37 25.02
N LYS A 426 30.02 9.68 24.01
CA LYS A 426 31.36 9.14 23.79
C LYS A 426 32.32 10.24 23.43
#